data_AF-A0A0F7Q3N3-F1
#
_entry.id   AF-A0A0F7Q3N3-F1
#
_cell.length_a   1.000
_cell.length_b   1.000
_cell.length_c   1.000
_cell.angle_alpha   90.00
_cell.angle_beta   90.00
_cell.angle_gamma   90.00
#
_symmetry.space_group_name_H-M   'P 1'
#
loop_
_entity.id
_entity.type
_entity.pdbx_description
1 polymer ?
#
loop_
_entity_poly.entity_id
_entity_poly.type
_entity_poly.pdbx_seq_one_letter_code
_entity_poly.pdbx_strand_id
1 'polypeptide(L)'
;FPVDIQPFRDMVEGMRMDLWKSRYNNFDELYLYCYYVAGTVGLMSVPIMGIAPESKATTESVYNAALALGIANQLTNILRDVGEDARRGRVYLPQDELAQAGLSDEDIFAGRVTDKWRMFMKKQIQRARKFFDEA
;
A
#
# COMPACT_ATOMS: atom_id res chain seq x y z
N PHE A 1 -18.22 -18.48 8.81
CA PHE A 1 -17.47 -17.46 9.57
C PHE A 1 -18.25 -16.15 9.51
N PRO A 2 -18.47 -15.44 10.63
CA PRO A 2 -19.13 -14.13 10.60
C PRO A 2 -18.15 -13.07 10.11
N VAL A 3 -17.99 -12.96 8.80
CA VAL A 3 -17.15 -11.93 8.16
C VAL A 3 -18.02 -10.69 7.93
N ASP A 4 -17.55 -9.53 8.38
CA ASP A 4 -18.22 -8.26 8.08
C ASP A 4 -18.21 -8.02 6.55
N ILE A 5 -19.31 -7.49 6.03
CA ILE A 5 -19.42 -7.12 4.62
C ILE A 5 -18.64 -5.84 4.28
N GLN A 6 -18.33 -4.99 5.27
CA GLN A 6 -17.72 -3.68 5.03
C GLN A 6 -16.36 -3.77 4.33
N PRO A 7 -15.39 -4.63 4.72
CA PRO A 7 -14.13 -4.78 4.00
C PRO A 7 -14.28 -5.16 2.52
N PHE A 8 -15.32 -5.92 2.15
CA PHE A 8 -15.60 -6.26 0.75
C PHE A 8 -16.08 -5.03 -0.03
N ARG A 9 -16.96 -4.22 0.58
CA ARG A 9 -17.43 -2.96 -0.04
C ARG A 9 -16.29 -1.98 -0.24
N ASP A 10 -15.42 -1.87 0.76
CA ASP A 10 -14.21 -1.08 0.74
C ASP A 10 -13.27 -1.54 -0.38
N MET A 11 -13.07 -2.86 -0.55
CA MET A 11 -12.28 -3.40 -1.65
C MET A 11 -12.87 -3.04 -3.02
N VAL A 12 -14.19 -3.14 -3.18
CA VAL A 12 -14.86 -2.72 -4.42
C VAL A 12 -14.63 -1.23 -4.71
N GLU A 13 -14.57 -0.38 -3.68
CA GLU A 13 -14.23 1.03 -3.85
C GLU A 13 -12.79 1.23 -4.32
N GLY A 14 -11.84 0.47 -3.77
CA GLY A 14 -10.46 0.42 -4.29
C GLY A 14 -10.40 0.04 -5.77
N MET A 15 -11.16 -0.98 -6.18
CA MET A 15 -11.24 -1.38 -7.60
C MET A 15 -11.86 -0.28 -8.49
N ARG A 16 -12.77 0.55 -7.96
CA ARG A 16 -13.30 1.72 -8.68
C ARG A 16 -12.27 2.82 -8.81
N MET A 17 -11.48 3.09 -7.77
CA MET A 17 -10.40 4.07 -7.82
C MET A 17 -9.43 3.76 -8.96
N ASP A 18 -9.12 2.48 -9.18
CA ASP A 18 -8.25 2.04 -10.26
C ASP A 18 -8.74 2.45 -11.66
N LEU A 19 -10.01 2.75 -11.87
CA LEU A 19 -10.53 3.13 -13.18
C LEU A 19 -10.12 4.55 -13.60
N TRP A 20 -9.83 5.45 -12.65
CA TRP A 20 -9.65 6.87 -12.93
C TRP A 20 -8.48 7.51 -12.18
N LYS A 21 -8.12 7.01 -11.00
CA LYS A 21 -7.01 7.55 -10.21
C LYS A 21 -5.71 6.88 -10.62
N SER A 22 -4.73 7.70 -10.92
CA SER A 22 -3.43 7.22 -11.39
C SER A 22 -2.24 7.92 -10.72
N ARG A 23 -2.51 9.01 -9.97
CA ARG A 23 -1.57 9.87 -9.23
C ARG A 23 -2.12 10.08 -7.82
N TYR A 24 -1.21 10.20 -6.86
CA TYR A 24 -1.52 10.33 -5.43
C TYR A 24 -0.80 11.55 -4.89
N ASN A 25 -1.56 12.53 -4.38
CA ASN A 25 -0.98 13.82 -3.99
C ASN A 25 0.01 13.70 -2.84
N ASN A 26 -0.28 12.81 -1.89
CA ASN A 26 0.50 12.59 -0.69
C ASN A 26 0.41 11.12 -0.23
N PHE A 27 1.13 10.79 0.83
CA PHE A 27 1.11 9.43 1.38
C PHE A 27 -0.26 9.03 1.93
N ASP A 28 -1.07 9.94 2.47
CA ASP A 28 -2.38 9.60 3.03
C ASP A 28 -3.34 9.10 1.94
N GLU A 29 -3.32 9.71 0.75
CA GLU A 29 -4.09 9.21 -0.39
C GLU A 29 -3.60 7.83 -0.83
N LEU A 30 -2.27 7.62 -0.87
CA LEU A 30 -1.69 6.33 -1.23
C LEU A 30 -2.02 5.27 -0.18
N TYR A 31 -1.96 5.62 1.10
CA TYR A 31 -2.32 4.76 2.22
C TYR A 31 -3.78 4.31 2.10
N LEU A 32 -4.70 5.25 1.82
CA LEU A 32 -6.11 4.92 1.65
C LEU A 32 -6.33 3.95 0.49
N TYR A 33 -5.60 4.10 -0.61
CA TYR A 33 -5.61 3.12 -1.70
C TYR A 33 -5.10 1.75 -1.25
N CYS A 34 -3.94 1.69 -0.56
CA CYS A 34 -3.40 0.45 -0.01
C CYS A 34 -4.35 -0.23 0.98
N TYR A 35 -5.04 0.55 1.83
CA TYR A 35 -6.11 0.07 2.69
C TYR A 35 -7.18 -0.63 1.85
N TYR A 36 -7.74 0.06 0.85
CA TYR A 36 -8.83 -0.49 0.07
C TYR A 36 -8.46 -1.76 -0.68
N VAL A 37 -7.32 -1.79 -1.38
CA VAL A 37 -6.98 -2.90 -2.29
C VAL A 37 -6.25 -4.06 -1.64
N ALA A 38 -5.71 -3.89 -0.42
CA ALA A 38 -4.93 -4.92 0.25
C ALA A 38 -5.15 -5.00 1.77
N GLY A 39 -5.31 -3.87 2.45
CA GLY A 39 -5.62 -3.84 3.88
C GLY A 39 -6.93 -4.56 4.20
N THR A 40 -7.96 -4.32 3.39
CA THR A 40 -9.26 -5.02 3.46
C THR A 40 -9.12 -6.54 3.36
N VAL A 41 -8.18 -7.05 2.57
CA VAL A 41 -7.92 -8.50 2.43
C VAL A 41 -7.44 -9.10 3.75
N GLY A 42 -6.60 -8.37 4.50
CA GLY A 42 -6.24 -8.76 5.86
C GLY A 42 -7.47 -8.88 6.75
N LEU A 43 -8.33 -7.86 6.76
CA LEU A 43 -9.57 -7.83 7.56
C LEU A 43 -10.55 -8.96 7.19
N MET A 44 -10.64 -9.31 5.91
CA MET A 44 -11.47 -10.42 5.43
C MET A 44 -10.89 -11.79 5.84
N SER A 45 -9.57 -11.89 5.99
CA SER A 45 -8.86 -13.15 6.25
C SER A 45 -8.86 -13.54 7.74
N VAL A 46 -8.78 -12.57 8.66
CA VAL A 46 -8.69 -12.85 10.11
C VAL A 46 -9.84 -13.74 10.63
N PRO A 47 -11.13 -13.49 10.32
CA PRO A 47 -12.22 -14.35 10.79
C PRO A 47 -12.17 -15.78 10.23
N ILE A 48 -11.51 -15.98 9.07
CA ILE A 48 -11.39 -17.29 8.40
C ILE A 48 -10.23 -18.08 9.01
N MET A 49 -9.07 -17.42 9.20
CA MET A 49 -7.90 -18.02 9.83
C MET A 49 -8.13 -18.29 11.31
N GLY A 50 -8.93 -17.45 11.97
CA GLY A 50 -9.21 -17.52 13.40
C GLY A 50 -8.04 -17.02 14.25
N ILE A 51 -8.32 -16.86 15.54
CA ILE A 51 -7.31 -16.53 16.57
C ILE A 51 -7.27 -17.71 17.52
N ALA A 52 -6.07 -18.26 17.75
CA ALA A 52 -5.88 -19.41 18.62
C ALA A 52 -6.34 -19.07 20.06
N PRO A 53 -7.09 -19.94 20.75
CA PRO A 53 -7.58 -19.68 22.11
C PRO A 53 -6.48 -19.36 23.14
N GLU A 54 -5.28 -19.90 22.94
CA GLU A 54 -4.10 -19.69 23.77
C GLU A 54 -3.29 -18.43 23.42
N SER A 55 -3.69 -17.71 22.36
CA SER A 55 -3.03 -16.47 21.95
C SER A 55 -3.11 -15.42 23.06
N LYS A 56 -1.99 -14.77 23.33
CA LYS A 56 -1.92 -13.61 24.24
C LYS A 56 -2.29 -12.30 23.54
N ALA A 57 -2.43 -12.31 22.21
CA ALA A 57 -2.79 -11.14 21.42
C ALA A 57 -4.28 -10.83 21.59
N THR A 58 -4.64 -9.55 21.65
CA THR A 58 -6.04 -9.14 21.61
C THR A 58 -6.57 -9.26 20.19
N THR A 59 -7.89 -9.47 20.04
CA THR A 59 -8.53 -9.44 18.71
C THR A 59 -8.16 -8.17 17.95
N GLU A 60 -8.24 -7.01 18.60
CA GLU A 60 -7.86 -5.72 18.00
C GLU A 60 -6.41 -5.73 17.49
N SER A 61 -5.44 -6.21 18.27
CA SER A 61 -4.04 -6.28 17.83
C SER A 61 -3.84 -7.17 16.61
N VAL A 62 -4.59 -8.28 16.51
CA VAL A 62 -4.51 -9.19 15.35
C VAL A 62 -5.08 -8.52 14.09
N TYR A 63 -6.19 -7.79 14.21
CA TYR A 63 -6.76 -7.05 13.08
C TYR A 63 -5.84 -5.90 12.64
N ASN A 64 -5.24 -5.17 13.58
CA ASN A 64 -4.27 -4.12 13.26
C ASN A 64 -3.03 -4.68 12.56
N ALA A 65 -2.50 -5.80 13.04
CA ALA A 65 -1.39 -6.52 12.40
C ALA A 65 -1.74 -7.00 10.98
N ALA A 66 -2.92 -7.59 10.79
CA ALA A 66 -3.38 -8.03 9.48
C ALA A 66 -3.55 -6.87 8.50
N LEU A 67 -4.03 -5.72 8.99
CA LEU A 67 -4.15 -4.49 8.21
C LEU A 67 -2.77 -3.96 7.81
N ALA A 68 -1.84 -3.85 8.76
CA ALA A 68 -0.47 -3.40 8.53
C ALA A 68 0.24 -4.29 7.51
N LEU A 69 0.08 -5.62 7.62
CA LEU A 69 0.62 -6.58 6.66
C LEU A 69 0.07 -6.37 5.24
N GLY A 70 -1.24 -6.14 5.11
CA GLY A 70 -1.88 -5.85 3.82
C GLY A 70 -1.29 -4.58 3.19
N ILE A 71 -1.14 -3.52 3.97
CA ILE A 71 -0.54 -2.26 3.51
C ILE A 71 0.93 -2.45 3.12
N ALA A 72 1.73 -3.16 3.94
CA ALA A 72 3.14 -3.44 3.68
C ALA A 72 3.34 -4.21 2.35
N ASN A 73 2.51 -5.22 2.12
CA ASN A 73 2.52 -6.00 0.88
C ASN A 73 2.15 -5.15 -0.33
N GLN A 74 1.17 -4.25 -0.21
CA GLN A 74 0.78 -3.41 -1.33
C GLN A 74 1.80 -2.32 -1.65
N LEU A 75 2.40 -1.72 -0.63
CA LEU A 75 3.55 -0.83 -0.83
C LEU A 75 4.68 -1.57 -1.51
N THR A 76 4.92 -2.84 -1.16
CA THR A 76 5.95 -3.67 -1.79
C THR A 76 5.63 -3.95 -3.27
N ASN A 77 4.37 -4.26 -3.61
CA ASN A 77 3.94 -4.40 -5.01
C ASN A 77 4.22 -3.12 -5.80
N ILE A 78 3.82 -1.96 -5.27
CA ILE A 78 4.05 -0.66 -5.90
C ILE A 78 5.54 -0.40 -6.12
N LEU A 79 6.38 -0.68 -5.13
CA LEU A 79 7.83 -0.43 -5.23
C LEU A 79 8.53 -1.42 -6.18
N ARG A 80 8.02 -2.65 -6.30
CA ARG A 80 8.51 -3.65 -7.25
C ARG A 80 8.14 -3.28 -8.68
N ASP A 81 6.94 -2.75 -8.89
CA ASP A 81 6.31 -2.66 -10.21
C ASP A 81 6.30 -1.24 -10.79
N VAL A 82 7.00 -0.27 -10.18
CA VAL A 82 7.08 1.14 -10.63
C VAL A 82 7.24 1.27 -12.15
N GLY A 83 8.19 0.53 -12.75
CA GLY A 83 8.47 0.62 -14.18
C GLY A 83 7.35 0.04 -15.05
N GLU A 84 6.64 -0.98 -14.57
CA GLU A 84 5.47 -1.54 -15.26
C GLU A 84 4.28 -0.59 -15.19
N ASP A 85 4.01 -0.05 -14.00
CA ASP A 85 2.95 0.93 -13.79
C ASP A 85 3.18 2.20 -14.63
N ALA A 86 4.42 2.67 -14.69
CA ALA A 86 4.83 3.80 -15.50
C ALA A 86 4.51 3.61 -16.99
N ARG A 87 4.74 2.41 -17.55
CA ARG A 87 4.37 2.09 -18.95
C ARG A 87 2.87 2.08 -19.19
N ARG A 88 2.07 1.89 -18.15
CA ARG A 88 0.60 1.98 -18.18
C ARG A 88 0.10 3.39 -17.86
N GLY A 89 1.02 4.36 -17.76
CA GLY A 89 0.73 5.75 -17.43
C GLY A 89 0.25 5.94 -16.01
N ARG A 90 0.73 5.13 -15.04
CA ARG A 90 0.39 5.22 -13.61
C ARG A 90 1.63 5.52 -12.78
N VAL A 91 1.45 6.33 -11.73
CA VAL A 91 2.49 6.65 -10.75
C VAL A 91 1.84 6.66 -9.36
N TYR A 92 2.01 5.56 -8.62
CA TYR A 92 1.46 5.43 -7.27
C TYR A 92 2.26 6.20 -6.21
N LEU A 93 3.53 6.48 -6.50
CA LEU A 93 4.44 7.18 -5.58
C LEU A 93 3.89 8.57 -5.22
N PRO A 94 3.95 9.00 -3.94
CA PRO A 94 3.39 10.28 -3.51
C PRO A 94 4.05 11.46 -4.24
N GLN A 95 3.22 12.31 -4.85
CA GLN A 95 3.66 13.40 -5.72
C GLN A 95 4.39 14.50 -4.95
N ASP A 96 3.93 14.82 -3.74
CA ASP A 96 4.60 15.74 -2.83
C ASP A 96 6.03 15.27 -2.45
N GLU A 97 6.21 13.97 -2.19
CA GLU A 97 7.49 13.39 -1.83
C GLU A 97 8.44 13.28 -3.04
N LEU A 98 7.90 13.00 -4.23
CA LEU A 98 8.65 13.08 -5.49
C LEU A 98 9.16 14.51 -5.71
N ALA A 99 8.29 15.52 -5.59
CA ALA A 99 8.65 16.92 -5.73
C ALA A 99 9.71 17.35 -4.71
N GLN A 100 9.58 16.94 -3.44
CA GLN A 100 10.58 17.18 -2.39
C GLN A 100 11.94 16.54 -2.69
N ALA A 101 11.96 15.40 -3.40
CA ALA A 101 13.19 14.77 -3.87
C ALA A 101 13.74 15.39 -5.17
N GLY A 102 13.03 16.36 -5.74
CA GLY A 102 13.35 16.96 -7.04
C GLY A 102 13.21 15.97 -8.19
N LEU A 103 12.17 15.14 -8.13
CA LEU A 103 11.75 14.17 -9.15
C LEU A 103 10.35 14.55 -9.67
N SER A 104 10.07 14.22 -10.93
CA SER A 104 8.74 14.35 -11.54
C SER A 104 8.28 13.05 -12.21
N ASP A 105 7.03 13.01 -12.66
CA ASP A 105 6.49 11.91 -13.46
C ASP A 105 7.36 11.62 -14.70
N GLU A 106 7.93 12.64 -15.34
CA GLU A 106 8.85 12.48 -16.47
C GLU A 106 10.12 11.69 -16.11
N ASP A 107 10.67 11.89 -14.91
CA ASP A 107 11.82 11.11 -14.44
C ASP A 107 11.46 9.63 -14.27
N ILE A 108 10.24 9.35 -13.80
CA ILE A 108 9.72 7.99 -13.65
C ILE A 108 9.53 7.33 -15.02
N PHE A 109 8.90 8.03 -15.96
CA PHE A 109 8.68 7.54 -17.32
C PHE A 109 9.98 7.36 -18.10
N ALA A 110 11.00 8.19 -17.83
CA ALA A 110 12.32 8.04 -18.42
C ALA A 110 13.07 6.79 -17.92
N GLY A 111 12.66 6.20 -16.79
CA GLY A 111 13.23 4.96 -16.25
C GLY A 111 14.70 5.08 -15.82
N ARG A 112 15.17 6.29 -15.50
CA ARG A 112 16.57 6.55 -15.16
C ARG A 112 16.83 6.41 -13.66
N VAL A 113 17.73 5.49 -13.30
CA VAL A 113 18.12 5.26 -11.89
C VAL A 113 19.23 6.23 -11.48
N THR A 114 18.83 7.42 -11.04
CA THR A 114 19.74 8.46 -10.50
C THR A 114 20.00 8.27 -9.00
N ASP A 115 20.95 9.02 -8.42
CA ASP A 115 21.17 8.98 -6.97
C ASP A 115 20.00 9.58 -6.18
N LYS A 116 19.35 10.62 -6.71
CA LYS A 116 18.10 11.17 -6.16
C LYS A 116 17.02 10.09 -6.10
N TRP A 117 16.84 9.34 -7.19
CA TRP A 117 15.93 8.20 -7.26
C TRP A 117 16.26 7.13 -6.21
N ARG A 118 17.53 6.72 -6.10
CA ARG A 118 17.96 5.75 -5.09
C ARG A 118 17.67 6.23 -3.66
N MET A 119 17.93 7.50 -3.36
CA MET A 119 17.62 8.09 -2.05
C MET A 119 16.12 8.13 -1.77
N PHE A 120 15.31 8.51 -2.76
CA PHE A 120 13.86 8.50 -2.68
C PHE A 120 13.34 7.08 -2.40
N MET A 121 13.74 6.10 -3.21
CA MET A 121 13.29 4.71 -3.06
C MET A 121 13.71 4.10 -1.72
N LYS A 122 14.88 4.44 -1.17
CA LYS A 122 15.28 4.02 0.17
C LYS A 122 14.28 4.46 1.25
N LYS A 123 13.74 5.68 1.15
CA LYS A 123 12.71 6.18 2.08
C LYS A 123 11.40 5.40 1.94
N GLN A 124 10.97 5.12 0.71
CA GLN A 124 9.75 4.33 0.46
C GLN A 124 9.88 2.88 0.95
N ILE A 125 11.04 2.26 0.71
CA ILE A 125 11.35 0.91 1.22
C ILE A 125 11.35 0.90 2.75
N GLN A 126 11.94 1.92 3.38
CA GLN A 126 11.91 2.04 4.84
C GLN A 126 10.48 2.18 5.37
N ARG A 127 9.60 2.90 4.66
CA ARG A 127 8.18 2.98 5.01
C ARG A 127 7.48 1.63 4.95
N ALA A 128 7.67 0.87 3.87
CA ALA A 128 7.10 -0.47 3.75
C ALA A 128 7.60 -1.40 4.87
N ARG A 129 8.88 -1.32 5.24
CA ARG A 129 9.46 -2.07 6.37
C ARG A 129 8.83 -1.73 7.70
N LYS A 130 8.54 -0.45 7.98
CA LYS A 130 7.83 -0.07 9.21
C LYS A 130 6.46 -0.74 9.34
N PHE A 131 5.71 -0.83 8.25
CA PHE A 131 4.43 -1.58 8.26
C PHE A 131 4.61 -3.09 8.44
N PHE A 132 5.73 -3.67 7.98
CA PHE A 132 6.07 -5.06 8.32
C PHE A 132 6.44 -5.23 9.79
N ASP A 133 7.09 -4.24 10.41
CA ASP A 133 7.44 -4.29 11.85
C ASP A 133 6.19 -4.12 12.74
N GLU A 134 5.14 -3.46 12.22
CA GLU A 134 3.83 -3.28 12.88
C GLU A 134 2.88 -4.49 12.70
N ALA A 135 3.22 -5.42 11.80
CA ALA A 135 2.47 -6.64 11.51
C ALA A 135 2.92 -7.83 12.38
#